data_AF-A0A8F1NN27-F1
#
_entry.id   AF-A0A8F1NN27-F1
#
_cell.length_a   1.000
_cell.length_b   1.000
_cell.length_c   1.000
_cell.angle_alpha   90.00
_cell.angle_beta   90.00
_cell.angle_gamma   90.00
#
_symmetry.space_group_name_H-M   'P 1'
#
loop_
_entity.id
_entity.type
_entity.pdbx_description
1 polymer ?
#
loop_
_entity_poly.entity_id
_entity_poly.type
_entity_poly.pdbx_seq_one_letter_code
_entity_poly.pdbx_strand_id
1 'polypeptide(L)'
;MSDLIVKDNALMNASYNLALVEQRLILLAILEARETGKGINANDPLTVHASSYINQFNVERHTAYQALKDACKDLFARQFSYQEKRERGRINITSRWVSQIGYMDDTATVEIIFAPAVVPLITRLEEQFTQYDIEQISELSSAYAVRLYELLICWRSTGKTPIIDLTEFRKRLGVLDTEYTRTDNLKMRVIELGLKQINEHTDITVSYEQHKKGRTITGFSFKFKQKKKTGAEMPKNSDSSPHIEKPSQIPANIAKQPENAKKDDLGHRASKITGLIMSNGLADRFKRGDESVIDMMKRIKEEITTDTTADQWENKLEEFGVIFQS
;
A
#
# COMPACT_ATOMS: atom_id res chain seq x y z
N MET A 1 11.26 -10.55 18.06
CA MET A 1 10.03 -10.30 17.26
C MET A 1 9.24 -9.09 17.79
N SER A 2 9.03 -8.94 19.11
CA SER A 2 8.32 -7.80 19.73
C SER A 2 8.82 -6.40 19.34
N ASP A 3 10.13 -6.20 19.30
CA ASP A 3 10.70 -4.85 19.27
C ASP A 3 10.61 -4.19 17.89
N LEU A 4 10.70 -5.00 16.83
CA LEU A 4 10.38 -4.58 15.47
C LEU A 4 8.92 -4.10 15.41
N ILE A 5 7.98 -4.85 16.01
CA ILE A 5 6.56 -4.46 16.04
C ILE A 5 6.35 -3.13 16.79
N VAL A 6 7.10 -2.86 17.87
CA VAL A 6 7.03 -1.57 18.58
C VAL A 6 7.54 -0.43 17.71
N LYS A 7 8.65 -0.63 16.99
CA LYS A 7 9.24 0.36 16.07
C LYS A 7 8.36 0.60 14.84
N ASP A 8 7.87 -0.47 14.21
CA ASP A 8 6.89 -0.45 13.12
C ASP A 8 5.67 0.38 13.52
N ASN A 9 5.06 0.05 14.67
CA ASN A 9 3.90 0.76 15.19
C ASN A 9 4.21 2.22 15.53
N ALA A 10 5.41 2.55 16.03
CA ALA A 10 5.78 3.91 16.35
C ALA A 10 6.02 4.77 15.10
N LEU A 11 6.71 4.24 14.07
CA LEU A 11 6.83 4.95 12.79
C LEU A 11 5.47 5.09 12.13
N MET A 12 4.65 4.03 12.11
CA MET A 12 3.30 4.08 11.54
C MET A 12 2.46 5.14 12.27
N ASN A 13 2.37 5.12 13.60
CA ASN A 13 1.67 6.17 14.35
C ASN A 13 2.21 7.59 14.09
N ALA A 14 3.50 7.73 13.79
CA ALA A 14 4.09 9.01 13.39
C ALA A 14 3.82 9.37 11.92
N SER A 15 3.72 8.40 11.00
CA SER A 15 3.47 8.60 9.57
C SER A 15 2.09 9.21 9.32
N TYR A 16 1.15 8.86 10.19
CA TYR A 16 -0.21 9.36 10.10
C TYR A 16 -0.35 10.84 10.48
N ASN A 17 0.65 11.44 11.13
CA ASN A 17 0.67 12.86 11.50
C ASN A 17 1.26 13.77 10.40
N LEU A 18 1.71 13.19 9.27
CA LEU A 18 2.22 13.93 8.11
C LEU A 18 1.07 14.56 7.32
N ALA A 19 1.31 15.76 6.77
CA ALA A 19 0.40 16.36 5.81
C ALA A 19 0.38 15.55 4.50
N LEU A 20 -0.70 15.70 3.73
CA LEU A 20 -0.87 14.98 2.46
C LEU A 20 0.30 15.17 1.50
N VAL A 21 0.88 16.38 1.42
CA VAL A 21 2.02 16.65 0.54
C VAL A 21 3.28 15.91 0.99
N GLU A 22 3.51 15.77 2.30
CA GLU A 22 4.63 15.00 2.85
C GLU A 22 4.46 13.49 2.62
N GLN A 23 3.23 12.98 2.75
CA GLN A 23 2.90 11.59 2.39
C GLN A 23 3.15 11.33 0.90
N ARG A 24 2.68 12.23 0.02
CA ARG A 24 2.89 12.14 -1.44
C ARG A 24 4.37 12.28 -1.82
N LEU A 25 5.15 13.12 -1.14
CA LEU A 25 6.60 13.24 -1.31
C LEU A 25 7.31 11.91 -1.00
N ILE A 26 6.96 11.25 0.11
CA ILE A 26 7.51 9.93 0.47
C ILE A 26 7.15 8.87 -0.59
N LEU A 27 5.89 8.84 -1.04
CA LEU A 27 5.43 7.90 -2.07
C LEU A 27 6.19 8.08 -3.41
N LEU A 28 6.43 9.32 -3.82
CA LEU A 28 7.22 9.61 -5.03
C LEU A 28 8.69 9.20 -4.89
N ALA A 29 9.30 9.44 -3.72
CA ALA A 29 10.67 9.00 -3.48
C ALA A 29 10.80 7.46 -3.52
N ILE A 30 9.78 6.72 -3.05
CA ILE A 30 9.70 5.26 -3.16
C ILE A 30 9.55 4.82 -4.63
N LEU A 31 8.68 5.47 -5.40
CA LEU A 31 8.51 5.18 -6.84
C LEU A 31 9.81 5.41 -7.61
N GLU A 32 10.47 6.55 -7.42
CA GLU A 32 11.74 6.88 -8.08
C GLU A 32 12.85 5.87 -7.70
N ALA A 33 12.95 5.48 -6.43
CA ALA A 33 13.92 4.48 -5.97
C ALA A 33 13.75 3.13 -6.66
N ARG A 34 12.49 2.72 -6.90
CA ARG A 34 12.11 1.51 -7.63
C ARG A 34 12.41 1.63 -9.13
N GLU A 35 11.96 2.70 -9.78
CA GLU A 35 12.14 2.90 -11.23
C GLU A 35 13.62 3.04 -11.63
N THR A 36 14.42 3.70 -10.78
CA THR A 36 15.87 3.87 -11.01
C THR A 36 16.72 2.68 -10.56
N GLY A 37 16.15 1.73 -9.80
CA GLY A 37 16.87 0.59 -9.24
C GLY A 37 17.96 0.92 -8.21
N LYS A 38 18.03 2.19 -7.75
CA LYS A 38 18.98 2.62 -6.71
C LYS A 38 18.70 1.99 -5.35
N GLY A 39 17.44 1.61 -5.10
CA GLY A 39 16.97 1.18 -3.78
C GLY A 39 16.96 2.33 -2.77
N ILE A 40 16.63 2.01 -1.52
CA ILE A 40 16.44 2.99 -0.45
C ILE A 40 17.44 2.73 0.67
N ASN A 41 18.29 3.72 0.98
CA ASN A 41 19.25 3.65 2.07
C ASN A 41 19.42 5.01 2.77
N ALA A 42 20.33 5.08 3.75
CA ALA A 42 20.49 6.23 4.64
C ALA A 42 21.63 7.20 4.24
N ASN A 43 22.24 7.01 3.07
CA ASN A 43 23.36 7.80 2.55
C ASN A 43 23.06 8.43 1.18
N ASP A 44 22.31 7.73 0.33
CA ASP A 44 22.06 8.17 -1.05
C ASP A 44 20.78 9.04 -1.16
N PRO A 45 20.83 10.20 -1.85
CA PRO A 45 19.65 11.02 -2.11
C PRO A 45 18.64 10.35 -3.04
N LEU A 46 17.36 10.43 -2.68
CA LEU A 46 16.23 10.16 -3.56
C LEU A 46 15.70 11.49 -4.11
N THR A 47 15.83 11.65 -5.43
CA THR A 47 15.34 12.83 -6.16
C THR A 47 13.84 12.69 -6.43
N VAL A 48 13.08 13.76 -6.29
CA VAL A 48 11.67 13.84 -6.67
C VAL A 48 11.46 15.05 -7.56
N HIS A 49 10.98 14.81 -8.78
CA HIS A 49 10.67 15.86 -9.74
C HIS A 49 9.27 16.44 -9.50
N ALA A 50 9.13 17.77 -9.59
CA ALA A 50 7.81 18.42 -9.56
C ALA A 50 6.88 17.93 -10.69
N SER A 51 7.43 17.55 -11.85
CA SER A 51 6.67 16.90 -12.93
C SER A 51 6.06 15.58 -12.52
N SER A 52 6.77 14.74 -11.76
CA SER A 52 6.24 13.47 -11.26
C SER A 52 5.10 13.71 -10.27
N TYR A 53 5.21 14.73 -9.41
CA TYR A 53 4.11 15.14 -8.51
C TYR A 53 2.87 15.66 -9.26
N ILE A 54 3.06 16.49 -10.30
CA ILE A 54 1.98 16.96 -11.18
C ILE A 54 1.29 15.80 -11.88
N ASN A 55 2.05 14.93 -12.54
CA ASN A 55 1.53 13.83 -13.34
C ASN A 55 0.83 12.78 -12.47
N GLN A 56 1.42 12.41 -11.33
CA GLN A 56 0.89 11.35 -10.47
C GLN A 56 -0.35 11.80 -9.69
N PHE A 57 -0.43 13.05 -9.26
CA PHE A 57 -1.48 13.53 -8.34
C PHE A 57 -2.40 14.62 -8.91
N ASN A 58 -2.28 14.91 -10.21
CA ASN A 58 -3.05 15.92 -10.95
C ASN A 58 -3.10 17.30 -10.24
N VAL A 59 -1.95 17.74 -9.72
CA VAL A 59 -1.84 19.02 -8.99
C VAL A 59 -1.53 20.19 -9.91
N GLU A 60 -1.87 21.39 -9.46
CA GLU A 60 -1.61 22.64 -10.18
C GLU A 60 -0.10 22.85 -10.42
N ARG A 61 0.29 22.96 -11.70
CA ARG A 61 1.69 23.03 -12.15
C ARG A 61 2.49 24.17 -11.53
N HIS A 62 1.84 25.29 -11.19
CA HIS A 62 2.48 26.52 -10.75
C HIS A 62 2.93 26.44 -9.28
N THR A 63 2.18 25.70 -8.46
CA THR A 63 2.37 25.57 -7.02
C THR A 63 3.03 24.25 -6.61
N ALA A 64 2.99 23.24 -7.49
CA ALA A 64 3.56 21.90 -7.27
C ALA A 64 5.00 21.89 -6.70
N TYR A 65 5.93 22.65 -7.31
CA TYR A 65 7.32 22.69 -6.83
C TYR A 65 7.45 23.32 -5.45
N GLN A 66 6.77 24.45 -5.21
CA GLN A 66 6.80 25.13 -3.91
C GLN A 66 6.17 24.24 -2.82
N ALA A 67 5.09 23.53 -3.13
CA ALA A 67 4.46 22.58 -2.21
C ALA A 67 5.42 21.45 -1.80
N LEU A 68 6.18 20.86 -2.75
CA LEU A 68 7.23 19.88 -2.43
C LEU A 68 8.35 20.50 -1.60
N LYS A 69 8.82 21.71 -1.95
CA LYS A 69 9.90 22.43 -1.25
C LYS A 69 9.54 22.74 0.20
N ASP A 70 8.29 23.06 0.49
CA ASP A 70 7.81 23.28 1.86
C ASP A 70 7.55 21.95 2.59
N ALA A 71 6.99 20.94 1.92
CA ALA A 71 6.84 19.59 2.49
C ALA A 71 8.19 18.95 2.88
N CYS A 72 9.27 19.20 2.13
CA CYS A 72 10.62 18.78 2.54
C CYS A 72 11.06 19.42 3.87
N LYS A 73 10.79 20.72 4.08
CA LYS A 73 11.14 21.42 5.33
C LYS A 73 10.34 20.88 6.50
N ASP A 74 9.03 20.70 6.32
CA ASP A 74 8.14 20.16 7.34
C ASP A 74 8.57 18.73 7.73
N LEU A 75 8.83 17.87 6.74
CA LEU A 75 9.26 16.49 6.96
C LEU A 75 10.63 16.41 7.67
N PHE A 76 11.56 17.33 7.35
CA PHE A 76 12.83 17.46 8.05
C PHE A 76 12.67 17.95 9.49
N ALA A 77 11.73 18.87 9.74
CA ALA A 77 11.41 19.35 11.08
C ALA A 77 10.78 18.26 11.97
N ARG A 78 10.10 17.26 11.38
CA ARG A 78 9.46 16.16 12.11
C ARG A 78 10.45 15.18 12.73
N GLN A 79 10.05 14.67 13.89
CA GLN A 79 10.73 13.62 14.63
C GLN A 79 9.70 12.69 15.27
N PHE A 80 10.09 11.46 15.56
CA PHE A 80 9.28 10.48 16.28
C PHE A 80 10.12 9.79 17.35
N SER A 81 9.47 9.31 18.42
CA SER A 81 10.14 8.62 19.53
C SER A 81 9.55 7.25 19.77
N TYR A 82 10.40 6.29 20.13
CA TYR A 82 10.02 4.90 20.36
C TYR A 82 10.96 4.22 21.37
N GLN A 83 10.58 3.03 21.84
CA GLN A 83 11.39 2.23 22.77
C GLN A 83 11.87 0.95 22.11
N GLU A 84 13.13 0.60 22.35
CA GLU A 84 13.69 -0.73 22.04
C GLU A 84 14.28 -1.35 23.31
N LYS A 85 14.31 -2.68 23.38
CA LYS A 85 15.07 -3.40 24.41
C LYS A 85 16.56 -3.40 24.06
N ARG A 86 17.39 -3.39 25.09
CA ARG A 86 18.84 -3.62 25.07
C ARG A 86 19.18 -4.57 26.21
N GLU A 87 20.40 -5.11 26.22
CA GLU A 87 20.84 -6.09 27.23
C GLU A 87 20.57 -5.64 28.68
N ARG A 88 20.75 -4.34 28.96
CA ARG A 88 20.64 -3.75 30.30
C ARG A 88 19.33 -2.98 30.57
N GLY A 89 18.31 -3.09 29.70
CA GLY A 89 17.02 -2.43 29.92
C GLY A 89 16.26 -2.02 28.65
N ARG A 90 15.56 -0.88 28.70
CA ARG A 90 14.95 -0.24 27.52
C ARG A 90 15.65 1.08 27.24
N ILE A 91 15.88 1.36 25.96
CA ILE A 91 16.36 2.65 25.47
C ILE A 91 15.19 3.43 24.86
N ASN A 92 15.07 4.72 25.20
CA ASN A 92 14.20 5.65 24.48
C ASN A 92 15.02 6.21 23.30
N ILE A 93 14.52 6.05 22.08
CA ILE A 93 15.16 6.53 20.85
C ILE A 93 14.25 7.60 20.25
N THR A 94 14.85 8.72 19.84
CA THR A 94 14.19 9.76 19.05
C THR A 94 14.90 9.85 17.70
N SER A 95 14.14 9.83 16.60
CA SER A 95 14.68 9.87 15.24
C SER A 95 13.95 10.87 14.37
N ARG A 96 14.64 11.37 13.34
CA ARG A 96 14.07 12.18 12.26
C ARG A 96 13.39 11.29 11.23
N TRP A 97 12.56 11.89 10.37
CA TRP A 97 12.06 11.24 9.17
C TRP A 97 13.14 11.14 8.09
N VAL A 98 13.72 12.29 7.78
CA VAL A 98 14.80 12.46 6.81
C VAL A 98 16.04 13.04 7.51
N SER A 99 17.23 12.56 7.15
CA SER A 99 18.52 13.04 7.68
C SER A 99 19.02 14.27 6.92
N GLN A 100 18.65 14.40 5.64
CA GLN A 100 19.03 15.49 4.75
C GLN A 100 17.88 15.80 3.79
N ILE A 101 17.76 17.07 3.41
CA ILE A 101 16.92 17.54 2.30
C ILE A 101 17.74 18.43 1.38
N GLY A 102 17.41 18.43 0.09
CA GLY A 102 17.96 19.31 -0.94
C GLY A 102 16.86 19.84 -1.86
N TYR A 103 17.14 20.92 -2.57
CA TYR A 103 16.25 21.47 -3.59
C TYR A 103 17.06 22.20 -4.66
N MET A 104 16.68 22.02 -5.92
CA MET A 104 17.28 22.68 -7.07
C MET A 104 16.18 23.43 -7.80
N ASP A 105 16.24 24.76 -7.75
CA ASP A 105 15.21 25.64 -8.33
C ASP A 105 15.22 25.54 -9.87
N ASP A 106 16.39 25.49 -10.51
CA ASP A 106 16.56 25.44 -11.97
C ASP A 106 15.95 24.19 -12.62
N THR A 107 15.95 23.06 -11.92
CA THR A 107 15.43 21.76 -12.40
C THR A 107 14.08 21.39 -11.79
N ALA A 108 13.53 22.23 -10.91
CA ALA A 108 12.31 21.98 -10.14
C ALA A 108 12.30 20.59 -9.44
N THR A 109 13.44 20.21 -8.86
CA THR A 109 13.64 18.96 -8.11
C THR A 109 13.83 19.22 -6.62
N VAL A 110 13.40 18.27 -5.81
CA VAL A 110 13.77 18.14 -4.40
C VAL A 110 14.49 16.82 -4.16
N GLU A 111 15.31 16.74 -3.13
CA GLU A 111 16.00 15.52 -2.72
C GLU A 111 15.78 15.25 -1.24
N ILE A 112 15.64 13.98 -0.88
CA ILE A 112 15.57 13.54 0.53
C ILE A 112 16.47 12.33 0.77
N ILE A 113 17.09 12.26 1.95
CA ILE A 113 17.73 11.04 2.46
C ILE A 113 16.94 10.59 3.69
N PHE A 114 16.46 9.35 3.72
CA PHE A 114 15.74 8.81 4.88
C PHE A 114 16.68 8.56 6.06
N ALA A 115 16.21 8.83 7.28
CA ALA A 115 16.99 8.52 8.47
C ALA A 115 17.21 6.99 8.62
N PRO A 116 18.34 6.51 9.18
CA PRO A 116 18.62 5.08 9.33
C PRO A 116 17.54 4.28 10.08
N ALA A 117 16.79 4.92 10.98
CA ALA A 117 15.67 4.28 11.68
C ALA A 117 14.48 4.01 10.74
N VAL A 118 14.29 4.83 9.71
CA VAL A 118 13.14 4.86 8.80
C VAL A 118 13.32 3.92 7.61
N VAL A 119 14.55 3.82 7.07
CA VAL A 119 14.89 2.98 5.90
C VAL A 119 14.28 1.57 5.94
N PRO A 120 14.46 0.72 6.99
CA PRO A 120 13.95 -0.65 6.98
C PRO A 120 12.42 -0.77 6.95
N LEU A 121 11.72 0.33 7.22
CA LEU A 121 10.26 0.41 7.26
C LEU A 121 9.72 0.96 5.95
N ILE A 122 10.43 1.90 5.32
CA ILE A 122 10.14 2.37 3.97
C ILE A 122 10.41 1.28 2.93
N THR A 123 11.50 0.52 3.03
CA THR A 123 11.74 -0.64 2.13
C THR A 123 10.64 -1.70 2.26
N ARG A 124 10.10 -1.93 3.47
CA ARG A 124 8.95 -2.83 3.66
C ARG A 124 7.65 -2.24 3.12
N LEU A 125 7.45 -0.92 3.18
CA LEU A 125 6.31 -0.25 2.55
C LEU A 125 6.42 -0.34 1.03
N GLU A 126 7.61 -0.12 0.47
CA GLU A 126 7.93 -0.34 -0.95
C GLU A 126 7.54 -1.76 -1.36
N GLU A 127 8.07 -2.80 -0.71
CA GLU A 127 7.76 -4.21 -1.00
C GLU A 127 6.26 -4.55 -0.97
N GLN A 128 5.46 -3.83 -0.17
CA GLN A 128 4.02 -4.08 -0.03
C GLN A 128 3.13 -3.19 -0.92
N PHE A 129 3.61 -2.01 -1.35
CA PHE A 129 2.88 -1.13 -2.25
C PHE A 129 3.19 -1.45 -3.71
N THR A 130 2.18 -1.87 -4.44
CA THR A 130 2.26 -1.92 -5.90
C THR A 130 2.09 -0.51 -6.48
N GLN A 131 2.63 -0.27 -7.67
CA GLN A 131 2.36 0.98 -8.42
C GLN A 131 0.84 1.21 -8.58
N TYR A 132 0.08 0.13 -8.79
CA TYR A 132 -1.36 0.15 -8.88
C TYR A 132 -2.04 0.68 -7.60
N ASP A 133 -1.57 0.30 -6.40
CA ASP A 133 -2.10 0.84 -5.14
C ASP A 133 -1.82 2.35 -5.00
N ILE A 134 -0.69 2.83 -5.55
CA ILE A 134 -0.33 4.26 -5.57
C ILE A 134 -1.20 5.04 -6.57
N GLU A 135 -1.58 4.43 -7.70
CA GLU A 135 -2.59 4.98 -8.61
C GLU A 135 -3.95 5.11 -7.91
N GLN A 136 -4.37 4.15 -7.07
CA GLN A 136 -5.66 4.24 -6.37
C GLN A 136 -5.74 5.39 -5.36
N ILE A 137 -4.63 5.75 -4.71
CA ILE A 137 -4.59 6.84 -3.72
C ILE A 137 -4.28 8.22 -4.32
N SER A 138 -4.00 8.31 -5.62
CA SER A 138 -3.59 9.54 -6.29
C SER A 138 -4.63 10.67 -6.22
N GLU A 139 -5.88 10.33 -6.55
CA GLU A 139 -7.02 11.24 -6.55
C GLU A 139 -7.55 11.55 -5.14
N LEU A 140 -7.09 10.83 -4.11
CA LEU A 140 -7.49 11.06 -2.73
C LEU A 140 -6.85 12.36 -2.19
N SER A 141 -7.70 13.32 -1.85
CA SER A 141 -7.32 14.68 -1.43
C SER A 141 -7.35 14.89 0.10
N SER A 142 -7.72 13.85 0.86
CA SER A 142 -7.62 13.83 2.32
C SER A 142 -6.58 12.81 2.77
N ALA A 143 -5.64 13.22 3.64
CA ALA A 143 -4.69 12.30 4.27
C ALA A 143 -5.40 11.16 5.03
N TYR A 144 -6.57 11.45 5.62
CA TYR A 144 -7.41 10.42 6.24
C TYR A 144 -8.08 9.48 5.23
N ALA A 145 -8.38 9.94 4.01
CA ALA A 145 -8.91 9.09 2.95
C ALA A 145 -7.85 8.13 2.42
N VAL A 146 -6.64 8.64 2.13
CA VAL A 146 -5.45 7.83 1.82
C VAL A 146 -5.27 6.78 2.92
N ARG A 147 -5.11 7.22 4.18
CA ARG A 147 -4.79 6.32 5.28
C ARG A 147 -5.89 5.27 5.55
N LEU A 148 -7.16 5.62 5.33
CA LEU A 148 -8.26 4.66 5.41
C LEU A 148 -8.22 3.65 4.26
N TYR A 149 -7.88 4.05 3.03
CA TYR A 149 -7.68 3.11 1.92
C TYR A 149 -6.56 2.11 2.24
N GLU A 150 -5.40 2.58 2.70
CA GLU A 150 -4.27 1.73 3.09
C GLU A 150 -4.65 0.70 4.16
N LEU A 151 -5.40 1.14 5.19
CA LEU A 151 -5.90 0.26 6.24
C LEU A 151 -6.85 -0.81 5.71
N LEU A 152 -7.67 -0.49 4.71
CA LEU A 152 -8.62 -1.42 4.10
C LEU A 152 -7.91 -2.40 3.17
N ILE A 153 -6.92 -1.95 2.40
CA ILE A 153 -6.26 -2.78 1.38
C ILE A 153 -5.44 -3.93 1.99
N CYS A 154 -4.95 -3.79 3.22
CA CYS A 154 -4.41 -4.89 4.02
C CYS A 154 -5.40 -6.08 4.20
N TRP A 155 -6.70 -5.86 4.03
CA TRP A 155 -7.76 -6.88 4.14
C TRP A 155 -8.39 -7.22 2.77
N ARG A 156 -7.74 -6.87 1.65
CA ARG A 156 -8.27 -7.03 0.27
C ARG A 156 -8.72 -8.45 -0.06
N SER A 157 -8.04 -9.47 0.46
CA SER A 157 -8.40 -10.89 0.32
C SER A 157 -9.67 -11.27 1.11
N THR A 158 -9.95 -10.58 2.21
CA THR A 158 -11.05 -10.88 3.14
C THR A 158 -12.30 -10.05 2.85
N GLY A 159 -12.15 -8.87 2.22
CA GLY A 159 -13.24 -7.94 1.90
C GLY A 159 -13.93 -7.31 3.11
N LYS A 160 -13.36 -7.46 4.32
CA LYS A 160 -13.84 -6.84 5.55
C LYS A 160 -12.72 -6.75 6.59
N THR A 161 -12.80 -5.75 7.46
CA THR A 161 -11.94 -5.67 8.65
C THR A 161 -12.58 -6.42 9.82
N PRO A 162 -11.79 -6.80 10.86
CA PRO A 162 -12.34 -7.05 12.19
C PRO A 162 -12.98 -5.77 12.76
N ILE A 163 -13.62 -5.88 13.92
CA ILE A 163 -14.02 -4.71 14.71
C ILE A 163 -12.73 -4.06 15.25
N ILE A 164 -12.49 -2.81 14.85
CA ILE A 164 -11.38 -1.99 15.32
C ILE A 164 -11.92 -1.11 16.45
N ASP A 165 -11.32 -1.20 17.65
CA ASP A 165 -11.64 -0.35 18.79
C ASP A 165 -11.54 1.14 18.42
N LEU A 166 -12.40 1.99 18.99
CA LEU A 166 -12.42 3.42 18.68
C LEU A 166 -11.06 4.11 18.89
N THR A 167 -10.33 3.73 19.95
CA THR A 167 -9.00 4.27 20.29
C THR A 167 -7.96 3.81 19.29
N GLU A 168 -7.99 2.52 18.95
CA GLU A 168 -7.08 1.92 17.96
C GLU A 168 -7.35 2.44 16.54
N PHE A 169 -8.61 2.67 16.19
CA PHE A 169 -9.02 3.24 14.91
C PHE A 169 -8.50 4.67 14.75
N ARG A 170 -8.67 5.51 15.78
CA ARG A 170 -8.12 6.89 15.80
C ARG A 170 -6.60 6.88 15.63
N LYS A 171 -5.90 6.03 16.38
CA LYS A 171 -4.45 5.83 16.25
C LYS A 171 -4.08 5.43 14.82
N ARG A 172 -4.68 4.37 14.26
CA ARG A 172 -4.38 3.88 12.91
C ARG A 172 -4.61 4.89 11.78
N LEU A 173 -5.46 5.89 11.99
CA LEU A 173 -5.70 6.98 11.05
C LEU A 173 -4.96 8.28 11.38
N GLY A 174 -4.16 8.35 12.45
CA GLY A 174 -3.44 9.57 12.83
C GLY A 174 -4.30 10.66 13.46
N VAL A 175 -5.48 10.31 13.95
CA VAL A 175 -6.34 11.29 14.63
C VAL A 175 -5.82 11.47 16.05
N LEU A 176 -5.21 12.62 16.34
CA LEU A 176 -4.68 12.94 17.66
C LEU A 176 -5.80 12.95 18.71
N ASP A 177 -5.50 12.68 19.98
CA ASP A 177 -6.49 12.67 21.07
C ASP A 177 -7.20 14.02 21.25
N THR A 178 -6.58 15.12 20.81
CA THR A 178 -7.13 16.49 20.79
C THR A 178 -8.00 16.80 19.58
N GLU A 179 -7.94 16.00 18.51
CA GLU A 179 -8.67 16.22 17.26
C GLU A 179 -9.99 15.45 17.21
N TYR A 180 -11.02 16.03 16.59
CA TYR A 180 -12.34 15.39 16.41
C TYR A 180 -12.82 14.66 17.68
N THR A 181 -12.70 15.32 18.83
CA THR A 181 -13.01 14.76 20.16
C THR A 181 -14.47 14.34 20.29
N ARG A 182 -15.37 15.09 19.64
CA ARG A 182 -16.76 14.69 19.43
C ARG A 182 -16.85 13.65 18.32
N THR A 183 -17.54 12.54 18.57
CA THR A 183 -17.60 11.40 17.63
C THR A 183 -18.44 11.68 16.38
N ASP A 184 -19.31 12.69 16.38
CA ASP A 184 -20.00 13.19 15.18
C ASP A 184 -19.00 13.79 14.18
N ASN A 185 -18.09 14.64 14.65
CA ASN A 185 -17.01 15.22 13.85
C ASN A 185 -16.05 14.14 13.34
N LEU A 186 -15.70 13.14 14.16
CA LEU A 186 -14.86 12.02 13.73
C LEU A 186 -15.52 11.27 12.56
N LYS A 187 -16.82 10.94 12.66
CA LYS A 187 -17.53 10.28 11.57
C LYS A 187 -17.57 11.16 10.32
N MET A 188 -18.00 12.41 10.42
CA MET A 188 -18.19 13.29 9.27
C MET A 188 -16.87 13.64 8.56
N ARG A 189 -15.80 13.97 9.31
CA ARG A 189 -14.55 14.52 8.76
C ARG A 189 -13.50 13.45 8.42
N VAL A 190 -13.55 12.28 9.06
CA VAL A 190 -12.55 11.21 8.86
C VAL A 190 -13.19 10.02 8.14
N ILE A 191 -14.27 9.45 8.68
CA ILE A 191 -14.88 8.22 8.15
C ILE A 191 -15.66 8.49 6.87
N GLU A 192 -16.66 9.37 6.92
CA GLU A 192 -17.63 9.62 5.84
C GLU A 192 -16.96 10.37 4.67
N LEU A 193 -16.06 11.33 4.95
CA LEU A 193 -15.21 11.95 3.93
C LEU A 193 -14.27 10.93 3.27
N GLY A 194 -13.60 10.08 4.06
CA GLY A 194 -12.71 9.04 3.54
C GLY A 194 -13.46 8.03 2.67
N LEU A 195 -14.58 7.52 3.16
CA LEU A 195 -15.49 6.63 2.43
C LEU A 195 -15.97 7.24 1.12
N LYS A 196 -16.34 8.53 1.12
CA LYS A 196 -16.77 9.22 -0.11
C LYS A 196 -15.66 9.18 -1.15
N GLN A 197 -14.46 9.66 -0.81
CA GLN A 197 -13.35 9.72 -1.76
C GLN A 197 -12.93 8.32 -2.23
N ILE A 198 -12.87 7.33 -1.33
CA ILE A 198 -12.56 5.94 -1.68
C ILE A 198 -13.61 5.39 -2.67
N ASN A 199 -14.90 5.58 -2.38
CA ASN A 199 -15.99 5.08 -3.21
C ASN A 199 -16.08 5.77 -4.58
N GLU A 200 -15.66 7.02 -4.68
CA GLU A 200 -15.61 7.77 -5.94
C GLU A 200 -14.37 7.36 -6.75
N HIS A 201 -13.18 7.46 -6.16
CA HIS A 201 -11.90 7.51 -6.90
C HIS A 201 -11.07 6.21 -6.91
N THR A 202 -11.35 5.23 -6.03
CA THR A 202 -10.55 4.00 -5.94
C THR A 202 -11.22 2.80 -6.61
N ASP A 203 -10.50 1.70 -6.73
CA ASP A 203 -10.95 0.40 -7.21
C ASP A 203 -11.86 -0.38 -6.24
N ILE A 204 -12.19 0.14 -5.06
CA ILE A 204 -13.10 -0.51 -4.10
C ILE A 204 -14.36 0.32 -3.84
N THR A 205 -15.44 -0.36 -3.48
CA THR A 205 -16.59 0.23 -2.79
C THR A 205 -16.62 -0.30 -1.36
N VAL A 206 -16.56 0.61 -0.38
CA VAL A 206 -16.54 0.34 1.06
C VAL A 206 -17.73 0.98 1.78
N SER A 207 -18.25 0.28 2.78
CA SER A 207 -19.19 0.76 3.79
C SER A 207 -18.69 0.43 5.20
N TYR A 208 -19.27 1.09 6.22
CA TYR A 208 -18.87 0.91 7.61
C TYR A 208 -20.06 0.55 8.51
N GLU A 209 -19.78 -0.20 9.57
CA GLU A 209 -20.70 -0.53 10.65
C GLU A 209 -20.16 0.04 11.96
N GLN A 210 -21.04 0.73 12.70
CA GLN A 210 -20.75 1.35 14.00
C GLN A 210 -21.14 0.41 15.12
N HIS A 211 -20.17 -0.02 15.93
CA HIS A 211 -20.38 -0.88 17.08
C HIS A 211 -20.55 -0.05 18.36
N LYS A 212 -21.52 -0.41 19.19
CA LYS A 212 -21.85 0.30 20.43
C LYS A 212 -22.03 -0.63 21.61
N LYS A 213 -21.68 -0.14 22.80
CA LYS A 213 -22.06 -0.73 24.10
C LYS A 213 -22.95 0.27 24.82
N GLY A 214 -24.27 0.05 24.74
CA GLY A 214 -25.27 1.04 25.15
C GLY A 214 -25.23 2.29 24.27
N ARG A 215 -25.06 3.47 24.87
CA ARG A 215 -24.94 4.74 24.15
C ARG A 215 -23.53 5.01 23.59
N THR A 216 -22.51 4.34 24.11
CA THR A 216 -21.09 4.60 23.77
C THR A 216 -20.67 3.82 22.52
N ILE A 217 -19.97 4.48 21.60
CA ILE A 217 -19.33 3.84 20.45
C ILE A 217 -18.07 3.12 20.93
N THR A 218 -17.97 1.82 20.64
CA THR A 218 -16.79 1.02 21.00
C THR A 218 -15.86 0.79 19.83
N GLY A 219 -16.33 0.90 18.59
CA GLY A 219 -15.48 0.69 17.42
C GLY A 219 -16.22 0.69 16.10
N PHE A 220 -15.47 0.40 15.04
CA PHE A 220 -15.94 0.35 13.66
C PHE A 220 -15.45 -0.92 12.97
N SER A 221 -16.24 -1.45 12.02
CA SER A 221 -15.78 -2.45 11.07
C SER A 221 -16.20 -2.05 9.67
N PHE A 222 -15.37 -2.37 8.69
CA PHE A 222 -15.59 -2.01 7.30
C PHE A 222 -15.85 -3.24 6.44
N LYS A 223 -16.71 -3.13 5.45
CA LYS A 223 -17.02 -4.16 4.45
C LYS A 223 -16.84 -3.55 3.07
N PHE A 224 -16.13 -4.22 2.19
CA PHE A 224 -15.79 -3.68 0.88
C PHE A 224 -15.66 -4.76 -0.18
N LYS A 225 -15.80 -4.34 -1.43
CA LYS A 225 -15.68 -5.19 -2.62
C LYS A 225 -14.90 -4.42 -3.68
N GLN A 226 -14.11 -5.13 -4.49
CA GLN A 226 -13.54 -4.52 -5.68
C GLN A 226 -14.68 -4.13 -6.64
N LYS A 227 -14.61 -2.91 -7.17
CA LYS A 227 -15.40 -2.50 -8.33
C LYS A 227 -15.03 -3.43 -9.49
N LYS A 228 -16.01 -3.87 -10.26
CA LYS A 228 -15.70 -4.48 -11.57
C LYS A 228 -15.03 -3.40 -12.41
N LYS A 229 -13.91 -3.71 -13.07
CA LYS A 229 -13.32 -2.82 -14.07
C LYS A 229 -14.31 -2.71 -15.23
N THR A 230 -15.14 -1.68 -15.21
CA THR A 230 -15.85 -1.23 -16.40
C THR A 230 -14.78 -0.77 -17.37
N GLY A 231 -14.62 -1.47 -18.50
CA GLY A 231 -13.72 -1.01 -19.56
C GLY A 231 -14.08 0.43 -19.93
N ALA A 232 -13.08 1.30 -20.07
CA ALA A 232 -13.29 2.73 -20.22
C ALA A 232 -14.34 3.01 -21.31
N GLU A 233 -15.45 3.66 -20.93
CA GLU A 233 -16.42 4.13 -21.90
C GLU A 233 -15.76 5.22 -22.73
N MET A 234 -15.38 4.86 -23.97
CA MET A 234 -14.99 5.85 -24.97
C MET A 234 -16.15 6.84 -25.13
N PRO A 235 -15.89 8.17 -25.18
CA PRO A 235 -16.95 9.16 -25.24
C PRO A 235 -17.83 8.93 -26.47
N LYS A 236 -19.13 8.75 -26.24
CA LYS A 236 -20.14 8.66 -27.31
C LYS A 236 -20.31 10.04 -27.96
N ASN A 237 -19.55 10.30 -29.02
CA ASN A 237 -19.91 11.38 -29.95
C ASN A 237 -21.09 10.92 -30.82
N SER A 238 -22.14 11.76 -30.85
CA SER A 238 -23.32 11.60 -31.67
C SER A 238 -23.07 11.98 -33.13
N ASP A 239 -23.65 11.19 -34.05
CA ASP A 239 -23.98 11.48 -35.46
C ASP A 239 -23.13 12.49 -36.25
N SER A 240 -22.38 11.97 -37.24
CA SER A 240 -22.64 12.22 -38.67
C SER A 240 -21.67 11.43 -39.57
N SER A 241 -22.19 10.51 -40.39
CA SER A 241 -21.44 9.87 -41.50
C SER A 241 -21.72 10.61 -42.82
N PRO A 242 -20.80 10.60 -43.81
CA PRO A 242 -20.80 9.49 -44.77
C PRO A 242 -19.41 8.94 -45.18
N HIS A 243 -19.45 7.76 -45.82
CA HIS A 243 -18.38 6.92 -46.36
C HIS A 243 -17.18 7.59 -47.06
N ILE A 244 -16.03 6.89 -47.05
CA ILE A 244 -15.37 6.32 -48.26
C ILE A 244 -14.37 5.19 -47.90
N GLU A 245 -14.51 4.06 -48.61
CA GLU A 245 -13.58 2.96 -49.01
C GLU A 245 -12.59 2.22 -48.07
N LYS A 246 -12.42 0.91 -48.37
CA LYS A 246 -11.37 -0.02 -47.85
C LYS A 246 -10.37 -0.37 -48.96
N PRO A 247 -9.07 -0.41 -48.62
CA PRO A 247 -8.22 -1.61 -48.83
C PRO A 247 -7.37 -1.93 -47.56
N SER A 248 -6.67 -3.06 -47.39
CA SER A 248 -6.73 -4.41 -47.99
C SER A 248 -5.97 -5.44 -47.11
N GLN A 249 -6.02 -6.73 -47.45
CA GLN A 249 -5.15 -7.80 -46.95
C GLN A 249 -3.86 -7.90 -47.83
N ILE A 250 -2.75 -8.60 -47.56
CA ILE A 250 -2.22 -9.57 -46.55
C ILE A 250 -0.64 -9.51 -46.66
N PRO A 251 0.27 -10.00 -45.76
CA PRO A 251 0.27 -11.29 -45.04
C PRO A 251 0.77 -11.29 -43.57
N ALA A 252 0.65 -12.46 -42.93
CA ALA A 252 1.29 -12.79 -41.66
C ALA A 252 2.69 -13.42 -41.84
N ASN A 253 3.66 -13.00 -41.00
CA ASN A 253 4.65 -13.85 -40.33
C ASN A 253 5.68 -12.99 -39.59
N ILE A 254 6.01 -13.33 -38.33
CA ILE A 254 7.36 -13.24 -37.75
C ILE A 254 7.40 -13.93 -36.37
N ALA A 255 8.47 -14.71 -36.16
CA ALA A 255 9.04 -15.21 -34.91
C ALA A 255 8.18 -15.97 -33.87
N LYS A 256 8.55 -17.24 -33.66
CA LYS A 256 8.37 -17.94 -32.38
C LYS A 256 9.22 -17.23 -31.30
N GLN A 257 8.69 -17.05 -30.09
CA GLN A 257 9.48 -16.66 -28.91
C GLN A 257 9.91 -17.91 -28.09
N PRO A 258 11.07 -17.88 -27.39
CA PRO A 258 11.68 -19.05 -26.77
C PRO A 258 11.30 -19.29 -25.28
N GLU A 259 11.55 -20.54 -24.87
CA GLU A 259 11.23 -21.31 -23.65
C GLU A 259 11.29 -20.70 -22.22
N ASN A 260 11.48 -19.40 -22.01
CA ASN A 260 11.65 -18.85 -20.64
C ASN A 260 10.37 -18.75 -19.77
N ALA A 261 9.17 -19.00 -20.34
CA ALA A 261 7.89 -18.74 -19.65
C ALA A 261 7.57 -19.67 -18.46
N LYS A 262 8.19 -20.85 -18.33
CA LYS A 262 7.79 -21.87 -17.33
C LYS A 262 8.30 -21.63 -15.90
N LYS A 263 9.36 -20.82 -15.71
CA LYS A 263 9.96 -20.61 -14.39
C LYS A 263 9.21 -19.59 -13.53
N ASP A 264 8.54 -18.65 -14.17
CA ASP A 264 7.78 -17.57 -13.53
C ASP A 264 6.43 -18.10 -12.99
N ASP A 265 5.75 -18.92 -13.80
CA ASP A 265 4.46 -19.55 -13.46
C ASP A 265 4.54 -20.40 -12.17
N LEU A 266 5.58 -21.22 -12.01
CA LEU A 266 5.81 -22.00 -10.78
C LEU A 266 6.01 -21.11 -9.53
N GLY A 267 6.69 -19.97 -9.67
CA GLY A 267 6.85 -18.98 -8.59
C GLY A 267 5.52 -18.34 -8.18
N HIS A 268 4.64 -18.08 -9.17
CA HIS A 268 3.27 -17.63 -8.92
C HIS A 268 2.42 -18.70 -8.26
N ARG A 269 2.44 -19.96 -8.74
CA ARG A 269 1.70 -21.08 -8.13
C ARG A 269 2.13 -21.34 -6.69
N ALA A 270 3.43 -21.38 -6.40
CA ALA A 270 3.94 -21.53 -5.04
C ALA A 270 3.52 -20.38 -4.10
N SER A 271 3.39 -19.17 -4.63
CA SER A 271 2.88 -18.00 -3.90
C SER A 271 1.35 -18.06 -3.69
N LYS A 272 0.59 -18.59 -4.66
CA LYS A 272 -0.87 -18.85 -4.54
C LYS A 272 -1.14 -19.90 -3.44
N ILE A 273 -0.43 -21.03 -3.47
CA ILE A 273 -0.54 -22.13 -2.49
C ILE A 273 -0.25 -21.64 -1.06
N THR A 274 0.88 -20.94 -0.86
CA THR A 274 1.23 -20.41 0.47
C THR A 274 0.26 -19.32 0.95
N GLY A 275 -0.28 -18.49 0.05
CA GLY A 275 -1.34 -17.53 0.38
C GLY A 275 -2.67 -18.20 0.77
N LEU A 276 -3.03 -19.31 0.15
CA LEU A 276 -4.25 -20.07 0.46
C LEU A 276 -4.17 -20.78 1.81
N ILE A 277 -3.00 -21.32 2.19
CA ILE A 277 -2.75 -21.85 3.55
C ILE A 277 -3.01 -20.78 4.61
N MET A 278 -2.54 -19.55 4.38
CA MET A 278 -2.69 -18.46 5.34
C MET A 278 -4.12 -17.92 5.41
N SER A 279 -4.77 -17.69 4.27
CA SER A 279 -6.13 -17.13 4.23
C SER A 279 -7.21 -18.07 4.78
N ASN A 280 -7.01 -19.39 4.71
CA ASN A 280 -7.90 -20.39 5.29
C ASN A 280 -7.53 -20.77 6.74
N GLY A 281 -6.54 -20.11 7.35
CA GLY A 281 -6.11 -20.37 8.73
C GLY A 281 -5.47 -21.76 8.94
N LEU A 282 -4.96 -22.38 7.86
CA LEU A 282 -4.41 -23.74 7.88
C LEU A 282 -2.93 -23.80 8.30
N ALA A 283 -2.30 -22.67 8.62
CA ALA A 283 -0.87 -22.60 8.93
C ALA A 283 -0.41 -23.69 9.92
N ASP A 284 -1.07 -23.82 11.08
CA ASP A 284 -0.70 -24.82 12.10
C ASP A 284 -0.89 -26.29 11.67
N ARG A 285 -1.54 -26.56 10.53
CA ARG A 285 -1.62 -27.90 9.92
C ARG A 285 -0.42 -28.24 9.03
N PHE A 286 0.26 -27.23 8.51
CA PHE A 286 1.38 -27.39 7.58
C PHE A 286 2.75 -27.09 8.20
N LYS A 287 2.76 -26.59 9.45
CA LYS A 287 3.97 -26.40 10.25
C LYS A 287 4.59 -27.71 10.70
N ARG A 288 5.92 -27.82 10.60
CA ARG A 288 6.75 -28.91 11.15
C ARG A 288 7.40 -28.48 12.47
N GLY A 289 6.98 -29.10 13.57
CA GLY A 289 7.50 -28.77 14.92
C GLY A 289 7.29 -27.29 15.28
N ASP A 290 8.32 -26.67 15.87
CA ASP A 290 8.29 -25.27 16.29
C ASP A 290 8.69 -24.26 15.19
N GLU A 291 8.67 -24.65 13.90
CA GLU A 291 9.04 -23.73 12.80
C GLU A 291 8.14 -22.47 12.78
N SER A 292 8.66 -21.33 12.32
CA SER A 292 7.82 -20.13 12.19
C SER A 292 6.92 -20.23 10.96
N VAL A 293 5.86 -19.41 10.90
CA VAL A 293 4.99 -19.32 9.72
C VAL A 293 5.79 -18.88 8.47
N ILE A 294 6.81 -18.03 8.66
CA ILE A 294 7.67 -17.56 7.58
C ILE A 294 8.57 -18.69 7.06
N ASP A 295 9.13 -19.51 7.97
CA ASP A 295 9.96 -20.66 7.60
C ASP A 295 9.14 -21.75 6.90
N MET A 296 7.91 -22.01 7.39
CA MET A 296 6.93 -22.88 6.72
C MET A 296 6.65 -22.40 5.29
N MET A 297 6.35 -21.11 5.09
CA MET A 297 6.09 -20.56 3.76
C MET A 297 7.31 -20.67 2.84
N LYS A 298 8.51 -20.36 3.34
CA LYS A 298 9.76 -20.49 2.58
C LYS A 298 9.99 -21.94 2.15
N ARG A 299 9.88 -22.88 3.08
CA ARG A 299 10.01 -24.32 2.84
C ARG A 299 9.00 -24.84 1.81
N ILE A 300 7.74 -24.43 1.88
CA ILE A 300 6.72 -24.84 0.88
C ILE A 300 7.04 -24.28 -0.51
N LYS A 301 7.54 -23.04 -0.60
CA LYS A 301 8.02 -22.49 -1.89
C LYS A 301 9.24 -23.22 -2.44
N GLU A 302 10.13 -23.71 -1.57
CA GLU A 302 11.30 -24.52 -1.94
C GLU A 302 10.93 -25.97 -2.31
N GLU A 303 9.83 -26.51 -1.76
CA GLU A 303 9.30 -27.85 -2.11
C GLU A 303 8.59 -27.87 -3.47
N ILE A 304 8.05 -26.74 -3.96
CA ILE A 304 7.36 -26.63 -5.25
C ILE A 304 8.37 -26.30 -6.36
N THR A 305 8.91 -27.34 -6.99
CA THR A 305 9.95 -27.24 -8.03
C THR A 305 9.49 -27.67 -9.43
N THR A 306 8.30 -28.28 -9.52
CA THR A 306 7.67 -28.79 -10.75
C THR A 306 6.16 -28.60 -10.70
N ASP A 307 5.49 -28.61 -11.87
CA ASP A 307 4.02 -28.55 -11.93
C ASP A 307 3.38 -29.69 -11.15
N THR A 308 3.91 -30.91 -11.25
CA THR A 308 3.41 -32.07 -10.49
C THR A 308 3.49 -31.85 -8.97
N THR A 309 4.54 -31.20 -8.47
CA THR A 309 4.61 -30.83 -7.03
C THR A 309 3.63 -29.71 -6.67
N ALA A 310 3.35 -28.78 -7.58
CA ALA A 310 2.32 -27.77 -7.36
C ALA A 310 0.91 -28.41 -7.32
N ASP A 311 0.58 -29.26 -8.30
CA ASP A 311 -0.70 -29.99 -8.37
C ASP A 311 -0.94 -30.83 -7.10
N GLN A 312 0.10 -31.50 -6.58
CA GLN A 312 0.01 -32.24 -5.31
C GLN A 312 -0.32 -31.34 -4.12
N TRP A 313 0.25 -30.13 -4.06
CA TRP A 313 -0.05 -29.15 -3.03
C TRP A 313 -1.45 -28.52 -3.17
N GLU A 314 -1.94 -28.35 -4.40
CA GLU A 314 -3.30 -27.85 -4.67
C GLU A 314 -4.34 -28.91 -4.25
N ASN A 315 -4.21 -30.16 -4.72
CA ASN A 315 -5.05 -31.28 -4.30
C ASN A 315 -5.09 -31.45 -2.77
N LYS A 316 -3.93 -31.36 -2.11
CA LYS A 316 -3.83 -31.45 -0.64
C LYS A 316 -4.55 -30.31 0.09
N LEU A 317 -4.72 -29.15 -0.55
CA LEU A 317 -5.51 -28.05 0.01
C LEU A 317 -7.02 -28.22 -0.26
N GLU A 318 -7.39 -28.84 -1.39
CA GLU A 318 -8.79 -29.23 -1.65
C GLU A 318 -9.31 -30.24 -0.60
N GLU A 319 -8.46 -31.15 -0.11
CA GLU A 319 -8.78 -32.04 1.03
C GLU A 319 -9.16 -31.28 2.32
N PHE A 320 -8.69 -30.04 2.49
CA PHE A 320 -9.06 -29.15 3.59
C PHE A 320 -10.20 -28.16 3.23
N GLY A 321 -10.87 -28.36 2.09
CA GLY A 321 -11.99 -27.53 1.63
C GLY A 321 -11.59 -26.21 0.97
N VAL A 322 -10.33 -26.04 0.56
CA VAL A 322 -9.85 -24.86 -0.16
C VAL A 322 -10.20 -25.00 -1.64
N ILE A 323 -10.97 -24.05 -2.18
CA ILE A 323 -11.39 -24.08 -3.60
C ILE A 323 -10.43 -23.24 -4.46
N PHE A 324 -9.80 -23.88 -5.44
CA PHE A 324 -9.01 -23.19 -6.47
C PHE A 324 -9.93 -22.68 -7.57
N GLN A 325 -10.19 -21.38 -7.61
CA GLN A 325 -10.80 -20.77 -8.79
C GLN A 325 -9.78 -20.81 -9.95
N SER A 326 -10.26 -21.31 -11.09
CA SER A 326 -9.56 -21.46 -12.37
C SER A 326 -9.27 -20.12 -13.02
#